data_AF-A0A066YZD7-F1
#
_entry.id   AF-A0A066YZD7-F1
#
_cell.length_a   1.000
_cell.length_b   1.000
_cell.length_c   1.000
_cell.angle_alpha   90.00
_cell.angle_beta   90.00
_cell.angle_gamma   90.00
#
_symmetry.space_group_name_H-M   'P 1'
#
loop_
_entity.id
_entity.type
_entity.pdbx_description
1 polymer ?
#
loop_
_entity_poly.entity_id
_entity_poly.type
_entity_poly.pdbx_seq_one_letter_code
_entity_poly.pdbx_strand_id
1 'polypeptide(L)'
;MDKSCKFKSDGTAVKGLVANTYRFVRQDHEKDSTFANTAASVFGTADAAAKDVAERRDNTKRCENYTDVETHDAFQTVHDIESPQVAGADEVYSEEGLAVYDTTDGGRTDPRPFSYVIARKGAVTVSVFVDVDPERQVFEGRAQAREALKKLTAKW
;
A
#
# COMPACT_ATOMS: atom_id res chain seq x y z
N MET A 1 5.81 11.50 -15.81
CA MET A 1 5.07 10.31 -15.36
C MET A 1 4.08 9.91 -16.42
N ASP A 2 3.87 8.61 -16.59
CA ASP A 2 2.81 8.06 -17.44
C ASP A 2 1.45 8.56 -16.93
N LYS A 3 0.62 9.11 -17.82
CA LYS A 3 -0.75 9.56 -17.49
C LYS A 3 -1.72 8.38 -17.43
N SER A 4 -1.28 7.17 -17.77
CA SER A 4 -2.08 5.97 -17.57
C SER A 4 -2.36 5.78 -16.07
N CYS A 5 -3.56 5.30 -15.73
CA CYS A 5 -3.86 4.77 -14.40
C CYS A 5 -3.43 3.30 -14.33
N LYS A 6 -2.23 3.02 -14.84
CA LYS A 6 -1.58 1.71 -14.80
C LYS A 6 -0.30 1.85 -14.00
N PHE A 7 -0.24 1.17 -12.87
CA PHE A 7 0.91 1.17 -11.99
C PHE A 7 1.91 0.11 -12.48
N LYS A 8 3.19 0.44 -12.56
CA LYS A 8 4.26 -0.51 -12.87
C LYS A 8 5.23 -0.53 -11.71
N SER A 9 5.31 -1.66 -11.01
CA SER A 9 6.12 -1.87 -9.81
C SER A 9 7.57 -2.25 -10.07
N ASP A 10 8.12 -2.04 -11.29
CA ASP A 10 9.35 -2.68 -11.80
C ASP A 10 10.66 -2.49 -11.00
N GLY A 11 10.61 -1.91 -9.79
CA GLY A 11 11.69 -1.78 -8.84
C GLY A 11 12.76 -0.77 -9.26
N THR A 12 12.73 -0.36 -10.53
CA THR A 12 13.64 0.61 -11.13
C THR A 12 13.00 1.99 -11.28
N ALA A 13 11.66 2.06 -11.23
CA ALA A 13 10.91 3.30 -11.34
C ALA A 13 10.99 4.22 -10.10
N VAL A 14 11.31 3.67 -8.92
CA VAL A 14 11.40 4.45 -7.67
C VAL A 14 12.79 5.09 -7.56
N LYS A 15 12.91 6.33 -8.02
CA LYS A 15 14.20 7.05 -8.06
C LYS A 15 14.80 7.19 -6.66
N GLY A 16 16.03 6.69 -6.51
CA GLY A 16 16.80 6.82 -5.27
C GLY A 16 16.47 5.78 -4.22
N LEU A 17 15.67 4.75 -4.52
CA LEU A 17 15.52 3.56 -3.68
C LEU A 17 16.87 2.81 -3.60
N VAL A 18 17.35 2.58 -2.39
CA VAL A 18 18.64 1.91 -2.11
C VAL A 18 18.43 0.50 -1.57
N ALA A 19 17.38 0.31 -0.76
CA ALA A 19 16.99 -1.01 -0.28
C ALA A 19 15.48 -1.06 -0.10
N ASN A 20 14.91 -2.25 -0.31
CA ASN A 20 13.51 -2.53 -0.01
C ASN A 20 13.42 -3.90 0.67
N THR A 21 12.63 -3.99 1.71
CA THR A 21 12.23 -5.26 2.32
C THR A 21 10.72 -5.33 2.31
N TYR A 22 10.20 -6.41 1.74
CA TYR A 22 8.78 -6.69 1.67
C TYR A 22 8.48 -7.98 2.41
N ARG A 23 7.46 -7.96 3.27
CA ARG A 23 6.99 -9.13 4.00
C ARG A 23 5.51 -9.32 3.77
N PHE A 24 5.18 -10.44 3.14
CA PHE A 24 3.82 -10.92 3.01
C PHE A 24 3.41 -11.65 4.29
N VAL A 25 2.23 -11.35 4.80
CA VAL A 25 1.57 -12.16 5.81
C VAL A 25 0.43 -12.88 5.11
N ARG A 26 0.58 -14.20 4.97
CA ARG A 26 -0.51 -15.06 4.49
C ARG A 26 -1.54 -15.15 5.62
N GLN A 27 -2.69 -14.52 5.44
CA GLN A 27 -3.90 -14.99 6.10
C GLN A 27 -4.51 -16.04 5.16
N ASP A 28 -4.94 -17.18 5.70
CA ASP A 28 -5.55 -18.24 4.90
C ASP A 28 -6.99 -17.86 4.58
N HIS A 29 -7.25 -17.54 3.31
CA HIS A 29 -8.61 -17.40 2.79
C HIS A 29 -8.79 -18.34 1.61
N GLU A 30 -10.05 -18.70 1.34
CA GLU A 30 -10.36 -19.74 0.37
C GLU A 30 -9.86 -19.37 -1.04
N LYS A 31 -8.95 -20.22 -1.51
CA LYS A 31 -8.41 -20.39 -2.87
C LYS A 31 -7.23 -19.55 -3.35
N ASP A 32 -6.95 -18.32 -2.89
CA ASP A 32 -5.70 -17.62 -3.27
C ASP A 32 -5.14 -16.63 -2.25
N SER A 33 -3.82 -16.50 -2.26
CA SER A 33 -3.01 -15.94 -1.18
C SER A 33 -2.44 -14.56 -1.50
N THR A 34 -2.90 -13.52 -0.79
CA THR A 34 -2.15 -12.69 0.20
C THR A 34 -3.09 -11.63 0.80
N PHE A 35 -3.01 -11.34 2.11
CA PHE A 35 -4.00 -10.55 2.88
C PHE A 35 -3.48 -9.32 3.61
N ALA A 36 -2.16 -9.22 3.73
CA ALA A 36 -1.52 -8.04 4.25
C ALA A 36 -0.06 -8.11 3.89
N ASN A 37 0.54 -6.95 3.69
CA ASN A 37 1.97 -6.83 3.64
C ASN A 37 2.45 -5.64 4.44
N THR A 38 3.69 -5.77 4.87
CA THR A 38 4.48 -4.67 5.38
C THR A 38 5.69 -4.50 4.48
N ALA A 39 6.03 -3.27 4.14
CA ALA A 39 7.25 -2.95 3.43
C ALA A 39 8.05 -1.88 4.17
N ALA A 40 9.36 -1.91 3.99
CA ALA A 40 10.28 -0.88 4.42
C ALA A 40 11.23 -0.56 3.27
N SER A 41 11.20 0.70 2.84
CA SER A 41 12.04 1.23 1.76
C SER A 41 13.02 2.24 2.32
N VAL A 42 14.29 2.07 1.98
CA VAL A 42 15.37 3.00 2.31
C VAL A 42 15.80 3.71 1.04
N PHE A 43 15.80 5.03 1.09
CA PHE A 43 16.19 5.90 -0.01
C PHE A 43 17.57 6.51 0.25
N GLY A 44 18.23 6.95 -0.82
CA GLY A 44 19.51 7.64 -0.70
C GLY A 44 19.39 9.01 -0.03
N THR A 45 18.20 9.63 -0.05
CA THR A 45 17.94 10.93 0.57
C THR A 45 16.54 11.02 1.15
N ALA A 46 16.34 11.92 2.11
CA ALA A 46 15.02 12.23 2.66
C ALA A 46 14.06 12.80 1.59
N ASP A 47 14.57 13.62 0.67
CA ASP A 47 13.77 14.18 -0.42
C ASP A 47 13.26 13.10 -1.38
N ALA A 48 14.05 12.06 -1.64
CA ALA A 48 13.62 10.93 -2.46
C ALA A 48 12.50 10.13 -1.77
N ALA A 49 12.64 9.88 -0.47
CA ALA A 49 11.59 9.26 0.33
C ALA A 49 10.30 10.12 0.39
N ALA A 50 10.43 11.45 0.49
CA ALA A 50 9.29 12.36 0.49
C ALA A 50 8.57 12.39 -0.86
N LYS A 51 9.32 12.32 -1.97
CA LYS A 51 8.74 12.20 -3.32
C LYS A 51 7.94 10.92 -3.49
N ASP A 52 8.41 9.78 -2.95
CA ASP A 52 7.67 8.52 -3.01
C ASP A 52 6.27 8.64 -2.36
N VAL A 53 6.19 9.23 -1.16
CA VAL A 53 4.92 9.47 -0.47
C VAL A 53 4.02 10.46 -1.25
N ALA A 54 4.60 11.53 -1.77
CA ALA A 54 3.86 12.52 -2.56
C ALA A 54 3.33 11.93 -3.87
N GLU A 55 4.12 11.11 -4.57
CA GLU A 55 3.72 10.44 -5.80
C GLU A 55 2.57 9.47 -5.54
N ARG A 56 2.57 8.74 -4.42
CA ARG A 56 1.42 7.90 -4.04
C ARG A 56 0.16 8.75 -3.84
N ARG A 57 0.26 9.81 -3.05
CA ARG A 57 -0.87 10.74 -2.79
C ARG A 57 -1.43 11.34 -4.08
N ASP A 58 -0.56 11.78 -4.98
CA ASP A 58 -0.96 12.38 -6.25
C ASP A 58 -1.60 11.36 -7.20
N ASN A 59 -1.10 10.12 -7.20
CA ASN A 59 -1.71 9.04 -7.97
C ASN A 59 -3.11 8.71 -7.47
N THR A 60 -3.32 8.62 -6.16
CA THR A 60 -4.65 8.33 -5.58
C THR A 60 -5.67 9.42 -5.93
N LYS A 61 -5.27 10.69 -5.88
CA LYS A 61 -6.15 11.80 -6.31
C LYS A 61 -6.50 11.77 -7.80
N ARG A 62 -5.59 11.26 -8.63
CA ARG A 62 -5.74 11.25 -10.09
C ARG A 62 -6.44 9.99 -10.60
N CYS A 63 -6.25 8.87 -9.93
CA CYS A 63 -6.63 7.54 -10.38
C CYS A 63 -7.42 6.83 -9.29
N GLU A 64 -8.71 7.17 -9.19
CA GLU A 64 -9.67 6.45 -8.35
C GLU A 64 -9.76 4.96 -8.73
N ASN A 65 -9.50 4.62 -10.00
CA ASN A 65 -9.39 3.25 -10.46
C ASN A 65 -8.06 3.06 -11.16
N TYR A 66 -7.30 2.04 -10.77
CA TYR A 66 -6.01 1.71 -11.39
C TYR A 66 -5.76 0.21 -11.43
N THR A 67 -4.82 -0.20 -12.28
CA THR A 67 -4.39 -1.59 -12.39
C THR A 67 -2.89 -1.67 -12.20
N ASP A 68 -2.43 -2.57 -11.33
CA ASP A 68 -1.04 -2.97 -11.30
C ASP A 68 -0.74 -3.85 -12.52
N VAL A 69 0.21 -3.43 -13.34
CA VAL A 69 0.54 -4.11 -14.61
C VAL A 69 1.33 -5.39 -14.37
N GLU A 70 2.06 -5.49 -13.27
CA GLU A 70 2.89 -6.66 -12.97
C GLU A 70 2.07 -7.76 -12.31
N THR A 71 1.26 -7.40 -11.32
CA THR A 71 0.40 -8.37 -10.61
C THR A 71 -0.96 -8.55 -11.26
N HIS A 72 -1.33 -7.69 -12.20
CA HIS A 72 -2.66 -7.63 -12.81
C HIS A 72 -3.79 -7.31 -11.81
N ASP A 73 -3.45 -6.86 -10.60
CA ASP A 73 -4.42 -6.48 -9.57
C ASP A 73 -5.15 -5.21 -9.97
N ALA A 74 -6.48 -5.21 -9.79
CA ALA A 74 -7.29 -4.04 -10.05
C ALA A 74 -7.72 -3.40 -8.73
N PHE A 75 -7.54 -2.09 -8.64
CA PHE A 75 -7.93 -1.27 -7.51
C PHE A 75 -9.02 -0.30 -7.94
N GLN A 76 -10.07 -0.20 -7.15
CA GLN A 76 -11.29 0.51 -7.48
C GLN A 76 -11.72 1.45 -6.36
N THR A 77 -12.36 2.57 -6.71
CA THR A 77 -12.89 3.55 -5.74
C THR A 77 -11.84 4.04 -4.73
N VAL A 78 -10.58 4.11 -5.16
CA VAL A 78 -9.45 4.46 -4.30
C VAL A 78 -9.51 5.94 -3.95
N HIS A 79 -9.40 6.24 -2.66
CA HIS A 79 -9.45 7.60 -2.15
C HIS A 79 -8.59 7.76 -0.91
N ASP A 80 -8.17 8.99 -0.63
CA ASP A 80 -7.43 9.32 0.58
C ASP A 80 -8.34 9.30 1.82
N ILE A 81 -7.77 8.87 2.94
CA ILE A 81 -8.44 8.86 4.25
C ILE A 81 -7.61 9.61 5.28
N GLU A 82 -8.24 9.91 6.41
CA GLU A 82 -7.52 10.47 7.55
C GLU A 82 -6.39 9.53 7.99
N SER A 83 -5.16 10.04 7.88
CA SER A 83 -3.95 9.31 8.21
C SER A 83 -3.77 9.23 9.73
N PRO A 84 -3.32 8.09 10.28
CA PRO A 84 -3.09 7.97 11.71
C PRO A 84 -1.91 8.84 12.15
N GLN A 85 -1.94 9.32 13.39
CA GLN A 85 -0.77 9.93 13.99
C GLN A 85 0.30 8.87 14.26
N VAL A 86 1.52 9.11 13.79
CA VAL A 86 2.68 8.24 14.02
C VAL A 86 3.77 9.08 14.68
N ALA A 87 4.13 8.72 15.91
CA ALA A 87 5.15 9.44 16.67
C ALA A 87 6.49 9.43 15.93
N GLY A 88 7.13 10.60 15.82
CA GLY A 88 8.43 10.74 15.17
C GLY A 88 8.44 10.61 13.65
N ALA A 89 7.27 10.43 13.01
CA ALA A 89 7.15 10.49 11.56
C ALA A 89 7.19 11.94 11.06
N ASP A 90 7.91 12.17 9.96
CA ASP A 90 7.88 13.46 9.26
C ASP A 90 6.60 13.61 8.44
N GLU A 91 6.04 12.49 7.98
CA GLU A 91 4.87 12.44 7.12
C GLU A 91 4.17 11.08 7.22
N VAL A 92 2.84 11.11 7.11
CA VAL A 92 1.99 9.91 7.01
C VAL A 92 0.95 10.18 5.93
N TYR A 93 0.69 9.18 5.11
CA TYR A 93 -0.37 9.17 4.11
C TYR A 93 -1.15 7.86 4.19
N SER A 94 -2.44 7.92 3.92
CA SER A 94 -3.33 6.76 3.98
C SER A 94 -4.41 6.85 2.91
N GLU A 95 -4.78 5.68 2.39
CA GLU A 95 -5.82 5.51 1.39
C GLU A 95 -6.55 4.18 1.62
N GLU A 96 -7.67 4.03 0.95
CA GLU A 96 -8.45 2.80 0.92
C GLU A 96 -9.19 2.67 -0.39
N GLY A 97 -9.81 1.51 -0.59
CA GLY A 97 -10.69 1.25 -1.71
C GLY A 97 -11.06 -0.22 -1.76
N LEU A 98 -11.28 -0.72 -2.97
CA LEU A 98 -11.53 -2.13 -3.23
C LEU A 98 -10.39 -2.70 -4.10
N ALA A 99 -9.95 -3.92 -3.80
CA ALA A 99 -8.96 -4.64 -4.57
C ALA A 99 -9.54 -5.94 -5.14
N VAL A 100 -9.17 -6.25 -6.37
CA VAL A 100 -9.58 -7.45 -7.11
C VAL A 100 -8.34 -8.13 -7.66
N TYR A 101 -8.10 -9.35 -7.20
CA TYR A 101 -6.90 -10.13 -7.50
C TYR A 101 -7.19 -11.24 -8.51
N ASP A 102 -6.18 -11.66 -9.27
CA ASP A 102 -6.25 -12.90 -10.05
C ASP A 102 -6.24 -14.13 -9.13
N THR A 103 -7.06 -15.13 -9.46
CA THR A 103 -7.10 -16.42 -8.76
C THR A 103 -6.34 -17.51 -9.53
N THR A 104 -5.79 -18.51 -8.84
CA THR A 104 -5.04 -19.65 -9.40
C THR A 104 -5.89 -20.53 -10.33
N ASP A 105 -7.21 -20.47 -10.22
CA ASP A 105 -8.14 -21.12 -11.15
C ASP A 105 -8.45 -20.28 -12.41
N GLY A 106 -7.75 -19.15 -12.59
CA GLY A 106 -7.89 -18.27 -13.76
C GLY A 106 -9.08 -17.31 -13.69
N GLY A 107 -9.72 -17.21 -12.52
CA GLY A 107 -10.77 -16.25 -12.21
C GLY A 107 -10.25 -14.97 -11.55
N ARG A 108 -11.16 -14.29 -10.87
CA ARG A 108 -10.90 -13.09 -10.07
C ARG A 108 -11.56 -13.23 -8.71
N THR A 109 -10.97 -12.65 -7.67
CA THR A 109 -11.65 -12.55 -6.37
C THR A 109 -12.85 -11.61 -6.47
N ASP A 110 -13.82 -11.74 -5.57
CA ASP A 110 -14.75 -10.65 -5.31
C ASP A 110 -13.98 -9.39 -4.83
N PRO A 111 -14.52 -8.17 -5.02
CA PRO A 111 -13.88 -6.95 -4.54
C PRO A 111 -13.68 -6.96 -3.02
N ARG A 112 -12.44 -6.84 -2.59
CA ARG A 112 -12.01 -6.86 -1.19
C ARG A 112 -11.73 -5.45 -0.69
N PRO A 113 -12.35 -4.98 0.40
CA PRO A 113 -11.97 -3.71 1.01
C PRO A 113 -10.50 -3.73 1.43
N PHE A 114 -9.73 -2.72 1.07
CA PHE A 114 -8.34 -2.58 1.51
C PHE A 114 -8.09 -1.27 2.24
N SER A 115 -7.03 -1.24 3.02
CA SER A 115 -6.47 -0.05 3.64
C SER A 115 -4.96 -0.05 3.46
N TYR A 116 -4.43 1.08 3.00
CA TYR A 116 -3.01 1.30 2.85
C TYR A 116 -2.57 2.50 3.69
N VAL A 117 -1.45 2.35 4.38
CA VAL A 117 -0.80 3.45 5.11
C VAL A 117 0.68 3.42 4.84
N ILE A 118 1.25 4.58 4.51
CA ILE A 118 2.69 4.81 4.40
C ILE A 118 3.09 5.92 5.36
N ALA A 119 4.17 5.69 6.10
CA ALA A 119 4.77 6.69 6.96
C ALA A 119 6.25 6.87 6.59
N ARG A 120 6.78 8.07 6.82
CA ARG A 120 8.16 8.42 6.49
C ARG A 120 8.88 9.01 7.69
N LYS A 121 10.15 8.64 7.84
CA LYS A 121 11.11 9.30 8.72
C LYS A 121 12.48 9.42 8.04
N GLY A 122 12.92 10.65 7.78
CA GLY A 122 14.12 10.93 7.01
C GLY A 122 14.07 10.25 5.64
N ALA A 123 15.08 9.42 5.36
CA ALA A 123 15.21 8.68 4.11
C ALA A 123 14.54 7.29 4.13
N VAL A 124 13.72 6.98 5.14
CA VAL A 124 13.05 5.68 5.26
C VAL A 124 11.55 5.87 5.14
N THR A 125 10.90 5.04 4.32
CA THR A 125 9.45 4.85 4.36
C THR A 125 9.13 3.44 4.87
N VAL A 126 8.04 3.32 5.62
CA VAL A 126 7.42 2.02 5.91
C VAL A 126 5.97 2.09 5.48
N SER A 127 5.49 1.02 4.88
CA SER A 127 4.11 0.93 4.45
C SER A 127 3.47 -0.37 4.91
N VAL A 128 2.16 -0.29 5.08
CA VAL A 128 1.31 -1.42 5.40
C VAL A 128 0.13 -1.38 4.45
N PHE A 129 -0.14 -2.50 3.81
CA PHE A 129 -1.35 -2.75 3.06
C PHE A 129 -2.08 -3.90 3.75
N VAL A 130 -3.38 -3.77 3.95
CA VAL A 130 -4.26 -4.81 4.48
C VAL A 130 -5.51 -4.82 3.63
N ASP A 131 -5.85 -5.97 3.06
CA ASP A 131 -7.19 -6.23 2.55
C ASP A 131 -7.96 -7.15 3.52
N VAL A 132 -9.28 -7.12 3.42
CA VAL A 132 -10.17 -7.97 4.21
C VAL A 132 -11.16 -8.67 3.30
N ASP A 133 -11.78 -9.74 3.80
CA ASP A 133 -12.82 -10.41 3.04
C ASP A 133 -13.99 -9.48 2.67
N PRO A 134 -14.69 -9.73 1.54
CA PRO A 134 -15.77 -8.89 1.07
C PRO A 134 -16.91 -8.69 2.09
N GLU A 135 -17.14 -9.66 2.98
CA GLU A 135 -18.14 -9.56 4.05
C GLU A 135 -17.71 -8.72 5.25
N ARG A 136 -16.42 -8.36 5.35
CA ARG A 136 -15.88 -7.56 6.45
C ARG A 136 -15.94 -6.08 6.14
N GLN A 137 -15.92 -5.28 7.20
CA GLN A 137 -16.00 -3.83 7.07
C GLN A 137 -14.58 -3.22 6.95
N VAL A 138 -14.41 -2.24 6.06
CA VAL A 138 -13.11 -1.61 5.75
C VAL A 138 -12.38 -1.06 7.00
N PHE A 139 -13.11 -0.62 8.03
CA PHE A 139 -12.49 -0.12 9.26
C PHE A 139 -11.71 -1.19 10.04
N GLU A 140 -12.02 -2.47 9.86
CA GLU A 140 -11.24 -3.57 10.44
C GLU A 140 -9.85 -3.61 9.81
N GLY A 141 -9.78 -3.49 8.47
CA GLY A 141 -8.52 -3.36 7.73
C GLY A 141 -7.73 -2.14 8.17
N ARG A 142 -8.39 -0.98 8.35
CA ARG A 142 -7.74 0.23 8.87
C ARG A 142 -7.12 0.00 10.25
N ALA A 143 -7.84 -0.64 11.17
CA ALA A 143 -7.35 -0.91 12.51
C ALA A 143 -6.12 -1.84 12.48
N GLN A 144 -6.17 -2.90 11.67
CA GLN A 144 -5.04 -3.82 11.49
C GLN A 144 -3.82 -3.12 10.88
N ALA A 145 -4.02 -2.30 9.85
CA ALA A 145 -2.96 -1.53 9.20
C ALA A 145 -2.28 -0.57 10.19
N ARG A 146 -3.07 0.12 11.03
CA ARG A 146 -2.57 1.03 12.07
C ARG A 146 -1.75 0.30 13.14
N GLU A 147 -2.22 -0.85 13.61
CA GLU A 147 -1.49 -1.64 14.61
C GLU A 147 -0.18 -2.22 14.06
N ALA A 148 -0.18 -2.68 12.81
CA ALA A 148 1.05 -3.13 12.15
C ALA A 148 2.03 -1.96 11.96
N LEU A 149 1.55 -0.80 11.49
CA LEU A 149 2.37 0.40 11.32
C LEU A 149 3.03 0.81 12.63
N LYS A 150 2.27 0.85 13.73
CA LYS A 150 2.79 1.17 15.07
C LYS A 150 3.94 0.24 15.49
N LYS A 151 3.90 -1.04 15.12
CA LYS A 151 4.99 -1.99 15.40
C LYS A 151 6.24 -1.70 14.54
N LEU A 152 6.05 -1.35 13.27
CA LEU A 152 7.14 -0.99 12.36
C LEU A 152 7.85 0.30 12.78
N THR A 153 7.09 1.25 13.31
CA THR A 153 7.56 2.59 13.68
C THR A 153 7.91 2.74 15.16
N ALA A 154 7.81 1.67 15.95
CA ALA A 154 8.05 1.71 17.40
C ALA A 154 9.45 2.20 17.80
N LYS A 155 10.43 2.11 16.89
CA LYS A 155 11.82 2.54 17.11
C LYS A 155 12.20 3.81 16.35
N TRP A 156 11.22 4.52 15.81
CA TRP A 156 11.46 5.78 15.13
C TRP A 156 11.90 6.82 16.13
#